data_AF-A0AAV6ID46-F1
#
_entry.id   AF-A0AAV6ID46-F1
#
_cell.length_a   1.000
_cell.length_b   1.000
_cell.length_c   1.000
_cell.angle_alpha   90.00
_cell.angle_beta   90.00
_cell.angle_gamma   90.00
#
_symmetry.space_group_name_H-M   'P 1'
#
loop_
_entity.id
_entity.type
_entity.pdbx_description
1 polymer ?
#
loop_
_entity_poly.entity_id
_entity_poly.type
_entity_poly.pdbx_seq_one_letter_code
_entity_poly.pdbx_strand_id
1 'polypeptide(L)'
;MVTSDSTQVIDSEFAFYGPMGFDIGAFVGNLILAFFAQDGHADPKNDRKAYKDWLLRTIEETWNLFHKKFTALWDKHKDGSGEAYLPAIYNNPQLQQLVKQKFMSDLFHDTLGFGAAKMIRRIVGVAHVEDFESIADAGVRADCERRALDFAKMLLKERRKFQGITEVVSAIQKVH
;
A
#
# COMPACT_ATOMS: atom_id res chain seq x y z
N MET A 1 -1.26 -4.68 15.81
CA MET A 1 -0.27 -5.16 16.80
C MET A 1 0.33 -6.47 16.32
N VAL A 2 1.61 -6.73 16.61
CA VAL A 2 2.34 -7.88 16.06
C VAL A 2 3.25 -8.55 17.09
N THR A 3 3.40 -9.87 16.97
CA THR A 3 4.51 -10.67 17.53
C THR A 3 5.23 -11.35 16.36
N SER A 4 6.17 -12.26 16.62
CA SER A 4 6.82 -13.05 15.56
C SER A 4 5.87 -13.95 14.78
N ASP A 5 4.72 -14.31 15.35
CA ASP A 5 3.79 -15.33 14.86
C ASP A 5 2.30 -14.92 14.92
N SER A 6 2.00 -13.71 15.40
CA SER A 6 0.64 -13.17 15.50
C SER A 6 0.55 -11.78 14.89
N THR A 7 -0.52 -11.52 14.16
CA THR A 7 -0.84 -10.19 13.60
C THR A 7 -2.31 -9.90 13.86
N GLN A 8 -2.58 -8.84 14.61
CA GLN A 8 -3.93 -8.44 15.02
C GLN A 8 -4.22 -7.01 14.54
N VAL A 9 -5.29 -6.84 13.79
CA VAL A 9 -5.83 -5.52 13.42
C VAL A 9 -6.75 -5.06 14.55
N ILE A 10 -6.59 -3.81 14.96
CA ILE A 10 -7.36 -3.18 16.04
C ILE A 10 -7.95 -1.86 15.54
N ASP A 11 -8.76 -1.21 16.37
CA ASP A 11 -9.16 0.19 16.20
C ASP A 11 -9.95 0.47 14.91
N SER A 12 -11.01 -0.32 14.68
CA SER A 12 -11.92 -0.18 13.53
C SER A 12 -13.04 0.85 13.79
N GLU A 13 -12.79 1.89 14.59
CA GLU A 13 -13.83 2.87 14.99
C GLU A 13 -14.32 3.73 13.81
N PHE A 14 -13.51 3.86 12.76
CA PHE A 14 -13.86 4.56 11.51
C PHE A 14 -14.55 3.67 10.47
N ALA A 15 -15.07 2.50 10.85
CA ALA A 15 -15.68 1.57 9.91
C ALA A 15 -16.99 2.12 9.30
N PHE A 16 -17.05 2.16 7.98
CA PHE A 16 -18.27 2.41 7.20
C PHE A 16 -18.15 1.74 5.82
N TYR A 17 -19.22 1.76 5.04
CA TYR A 17 -19.18 1.29 3.65
C TYR A 17 -18.43 2.28 2.75
N GLY A 18 -17.13 2.02 2.56
CA GLY A 18 -16.23 2.86 1.77
C GLY A 18 -15.47 2.08 0.69
N PRO A 19 -14.61 2.77 -0.07
CA PRO A 19 -13.80 2.14 -1.11
C PRO A 19 -12.71 1.23 -0.51
N MET A 20 -12.61 -0.01 -0.98
CA MET A 20 -11.64 -1.01 -0.47
C MET A 20 -10.18 -0.52 -0.53
N GLY A 21 -9.82 0.25 -1.56
CA GLY A 21 -8.49 0.82 -1.71
C GLY A 21 -8.08 1.75 -0.56
N PHE A 22 -9.03 2.25 0.24
CA PHE A 22 -8.73 3.09 1.39
C PHE A 22 -7.95 2.34 2.48
N ASP A 23 -8.32 1.10 2.76
CA ASP A 23 -7.69 0.28 3.81
C ASP A 23 -6.34 -0.25 3.33
N ILE A 24 -6.32 -0.84 2.14
CA ILE A 24 -5.10 -1.36 1.52
C ILE A 24 -4.08 -0.23 1.34
N GLY A 25 -4.55 0.93 0.85
CA GLY A 25 -3.73 2.13 0.70
C GLY A 25 -3.23 2.66 2.03
N ALA A 26 -4.02 2.58 3.11
CA ALA A 26 -3.54 2.93 4.46
C ALA A 26 -2.34 2.10 4.85
N PHE A 27 -2.47 0.79 4.71
CA PHE A 27 -1.45 -0.14 5.15
C PHE A 27 -0.17 0.01 4.31
N VAL A 28 -0.30 -0.08 2.99
CA VAL A 28 0.83 0.06 2.06
C VAL A 28 1.47 1.44 2.18
N GLY A 29 0.68 2.51 2.26
CA GLY A 29 1.19 3.88 2.42
C GLY A 29 2.05 4.06 3.68
N ASN A 30 1.65 3.48 4.82
CA ASN A 30 2.45 3.55 6.05
C ASN A 30 3.72 2.70 5.98
N LEU A 31 3.72 1.55 5.30
CA LEU A 31 4.97 0.80 5.05
C LEU A 31 5.95 1.61 4.19
N ILE A 32 5.44 2.40 3.24
CA ILE A 32 6.27 3.30 2.42
C ILE A 32 6.81 4.46 3.27
N LEU A 33 6.02 5.04 4.19
CA LEU A 33 6.53 6.05 5.14
C LEU A 33 7.65 5.46 6.01
N ALA A 34 7.43 4.26 6.55
CA ALA A 34 8.44 3.55 7.32
C ALA A 34 9.74 3.34 6.53
N PHE A 35 9.65 3.02 5.23
CA PHE A 35 10.81 2.91 4.35
C PHE A 35 11.59 4.23 4.24
N PHE A 36 10.89 5.34 4.00
CA PHE A 36 11.54 6.65 3.85
C PHE A 36 12.11 7.19 5.17
N ALA A 37 11.54 6.80 6.32
CA ALA A 37 12.05 7.16 7.63
C ALA A 37 13.36 6.44 8.01
N GLN A 38 13.66 5.27 7.41
CA GLN A 38 14.78 4.43 7.87
C GLN A 38 16.14 5.13 7.85
N ASP A 39 16.39 6.03 6.89
CA ASP A 39 17.69 6.71 6.81
C ASP A 39 17.92 7.64 8.01
N GLY A 40 16.86 8.19 8.61
CA GLY A 40 16.94 9.00 9.83
C GLY A 40 17.09 8.17 11.12
N HIS A 41 16.89 6.86 11.04
CA HIS A 41 17.08 5.88 12.13
C HIS A 41 18.36 5.06 12.00
N ALA A 42 19.19 5.37 11.01
CA ALA A 42 20.46 4.72 10.81
C ALA A 42 21.51 5.22 11.80
N ASP A 43 22.34 4.31 12.30
CA ASP A 43 23.45 4.61 13.21
C ASP A 43 24.70 3.78 12.83
N PRO A 44 25.86 3.99 13.47
CA PRO A 44 27.07 3.24 13.15
C PRO A 44 26.99 1.72 13.34
N LYS A 45 26.01 1.21 14.10
CA LYS A 45 25.77 -0.22 14.34
C LYS A 45 24.77 -0.82 13.34
N ASN A 46 23.85 -0.01 12.82
CA ASN A 46 22.82 -0.46 11.89
C ASN A 46 22.49 0.63 10.86
N ASP A 47 22.91 0.42 9.62
CA ASP A 47 22.65 1.33 8.49
C ASP A 47 21.23 1.21 7.89
N ARG A 48 20.41 0.33 8.47
CA ARG A 48 19.01 0.04 8.10
C ARG A 48 18.80 -0.49 6.68
N LYS A 49 19.83 -0.74 5.87
CA LYS A 49 19.65 -1.17 4.46
C LYS A 49 18.92 -2.50 4.34
N ALA A 50 19.34 -3.51 5.10
CA ALA A 50 18.67 -4.81 5.10
C ALA A 50 17.20 -4.72 5.55
N TYR A 51 16.88 -3.77 6.43
CA TYR A 51 15.52 -3.53 6.89
C TYR A 51 14.68 -2.78 5.84
N LYS A 52 15.28 -1.82 5.11
CA LYS A 52 14.66 -1.20 3.93
C LYS A 52 14.31 -2.24 2.87
N ASP A 53 15.22 -3.17 2.58
CA ASP A 53 14.95 -4.27 1.63
C ASP A 53 13.81 -5.17 2.12
N TRP A 54 13.77 -5.46 3.42
CA TRP A 54 12.65 -6.21 4.02
C TRP A 54 11.32 -5.47 3.85
N LEU A 55 11.26 -4.16 4.13
CA LEU A 55 10.06 -3.35 3.93
C LEU A 55 9.57 -3.38 2.47
N LEU A 56 10.48 -3.25 1.50
CA LEU A 56 10.14 -3.32 0.07
C LEU A 56 9.55 -4.68 -0.31
N ARG A 57 10.16 -5.78 0.16
CA ARG A 57 9.60 -7.13 -0.03
C ARG A 57 8.23 -7.28 0.62
N THR A 58 8.05 -6.78 1.83
CA THR A 58 6.76 -6.86 2.53
C THR A 58 5.67 -6.09 1.79
N ILE A 59 5.97 -4.92 1.21
CA ILE A 59 5.03 -4.16 0.36
C ILE A 59 4.62 -5.01 -0.86
N GLU A 60 5.60 -5.58 -1.57
CA GLU A 60 5.36 -6.40 -2.76
C GLU A 60 4.56 -7.67 -2.45
N GLU A 61 4.98 -8.42 -1.43
CA GLU A 61 4.32 -9.65 -1.00
C GLU A 61 2.90 -9.39 -0.51
N THR A 62 2.67 -8.31 0.24
CA THR A 62 1.33 -7.94 0.72
C THR A 62 0.36 -7.79 -0.44
N TRP A 63 0.72 -7.00 -1.46
CA TRP A 63 -0.15 -6.79 -2.61
C TRP A 63 -0.35 -8.06 -3.42
N ASN A 64 0.74 -8.78 -3.73
CA ASN A 64 0.67 -9.98 -4.56
C ASN A 64 -0.12 -11.11 -3.88
N LEU A 65 0.03 -11.29 -2.57
CA LEU A 65 -0.75 -12.25 -1.79
C LEU A 65 -2.20 -11.81 -1.62
N PHE A 66 -2.46 -10.52 -1.42
CA PHE A 66 -3.82 -9.97 -1.43
C PHE A 66 -4.52 -10.27 -2.75
N HIS A 67 -3.88 -9.92 -3.87
CA HIS A 67 -4.42 -10.18 -5.22
C HIS A 67 -4.74 -11.67 -5.42
N LYS A 68 -3.79 -12.55 -5.08
CA LYS A 68 -3.97 -14.01 -5.20
C LYS A 68 -5.12 -14.52 -4.31
N LYS A 69 -5.17 -14.12 -3.04
CA LYS A 69 -6.19 -14.59 -2.10
C LYS A 69 -7.58 -14.03 -2.44
N PHE A 70 -7.66 -12.76 -2.82
CA PHE A 70 -8.92 -12.10 -3.21
C PHE A 70 -9.52 -12.76 -4.45
N THR A 71 -8.71 -12.98 -5.49
CA THR A 71 -9.18 -13.65 -6.71
C THR A 71 -9.53 -15.12 -6.48
N ALA A 72 -8.81 -15.83 -5.60
CA ALA A 72 -9.17 -17.20 -5.21
C ALA A 72 -10.51 -17.25 -4.45
N LEU A 73 -10.79 -16.28 -3.58
CA LEU A 73 -12.08 -16.16 -2.90
C LEU A 73 -13.20 -15.85 -3.90
N TRP A 74 -12.95 -14.96 -4.86
CA TRP A 74 -13.89 -14.69 -5.95
C TRP A 74 -14.24 -15.99 -6.69
N ASP A 75 -13.24 -16.76 -7.11
CA ASP A 75 -13.48 -18.02 -7.84
C ASP A 75 -14.22 -19.07 -7.00
N LYS A 76 -13.87 -19.17 -5.71
CA LYS A 76 -14.55 -20.06 -4.76
C LYS A 76 -16.03 -19.71 -4.59
N HIS A 77 -16.38 -18.43 -4.67
CA HIS A 77 -17.72 -17.92 -4.39
C HIS A 77 -18.47 -17.43 -5.64
N LYS A 78 -18.00 -17.79 -6.84
CA LYS A 78 -18.59 -17.38 -8.12
C LYS A 78 -20.07 -17.76 -8.30
N ASP A 79 -20.50 -18.84 -7.65
CA ASP A 79 -21.88 -19.35 -7.69
C ASP A 79 -22.68 -18.94 -6.42
N GLY A 80 -22.13 -18.03 -5.61
CA GLY A 80 -22.79 -17.51 -4.41
C GLY A 80 -23.93 -16.55 -4.72
N SER A 81 -24.67 -16.13 -3.69
CA SER A 81 -25.82 -15.22 -3.80
C SER A 81 -25.45 -13.75 -4.09
N GLY A 82 -24.29 -13.50 -4.69
CA GLY A 82 -23.82 -12.15 -4.99
C GLY A 82 -24.43 -11.62 -6.30
N GLU A 83 -24.75 -10.33 -6.35
CA GLU A 83 -25.40 -9.71 -7.52
C GLU A 83 -24.41 -9.00 -8.46
N ALA A 84 -23.16 -8.80 -8.03
CA ALA A 84 -22.19 -8.02 -8.80
C ALA A 84 -21.72 -8.71 -10.09
N TYR A 85 -21.67 -10.05 -10.10
CA TYR A 85 -21.14 -10.83 -11.23
C TYR A 85 -22.02 -12.03 -11.57
N LEU A 86 -23.25 -11.75 -12.03
CA LEU A 86 -24.24 -12.77 -12.35
C LEU A 86 -23.75 -13.76 -13.44
N PRO A 87 -23.85 -15.09 -13.22
CA PRO A 87 -23.43 -16.10 -14.21
C PRO A 87 -24.14 -15.97 -15.56
N ALA A 88 -25.39 -15.48 -15.58
CA ALA A 88 -26.13 -15.26 -16.82
C ALA A 88 -25.50 -14.18 -17.72
N ILE A 89 -24.78 -13.21 -17.12
CA ILE A 89 -24.09 -12.12 -17.83
C ILE A 89 -22.63 -12.51 -18.08
N TYR A 90 -21.92 -12.93 -17.02
CA TYR A 90 -20.50 -13.30 -17.06
C TYR A 90 -20.37 -14.81 -17.31
N ASN A 91 -20.90 -15.25 -18.45
CA ASN A 91 -21.23 -16.66 -18.72
C ASN A 91 -20.09 -17.51 -19.33
N ASN A 92 -18.89 -16.94 -19.52
CA ASN A 92 -17.75 -17.68 -20.05
C ASN A 92 -16.44 -17.31 -19.32
N PRO A 93 -15.45 -18.24 -19.30
CA PRO A 93 -14.21 -18.04 -18.55
C PRO A 93 -13.40 -16.82 -19.00
N GLN A 94 -13.37 -16.51 -20.30
CA GLN A 94 -12.61 -15.38 -20.85
C GLN A 94 -13.16 -14.05 -20.34
N LEU A 95 -14.48 -13.88 -20.36
CA LEU A 95 -15.16 -12.69 -19.87
C LEU A 95 -15.00 -12.54 -18.36
N GLN A 96 -15.15 -13.65 -17.60
CA GLN A 96 -14.93 -13.65 -16.15
C GLN A 96 -13.50 -13.21 -15.79
N GLN A 97 -12.51 -13.70 -16.53
CA GLN A 97 -11.11 -13.32 -16.32
C GLN A 97 -10.86 -11.85 -16.67
N LEU A 98 -11.43 -11.35 -17.77
CA LEU A 98 -11.29 -9.96 -18.19
C LEU A 98 -11.82 -8.98 -17.15
N VAL A 99 -13.03 -9.22 -16.63
CA VAL A 99 -13.63 -8.31 -15.64
C VAL A 99 -12.93 -8.37 -14.29
N LYS A 100 -12.45 -9.56 -13.89
CA LYS A 100 -11.63 -9.73 -12.70
C LYS A 100 -10.32 -8.96 -12.81
N GLN A 101 -9.63 -9.05 -13.95
CA GLN A 101 -8.40 -8.29 -14.21
C GLN A 101 -8.66 -6.78 -14.19
N LYS A 102 -9.74 -6.32 -14.83
CA LYS A 102 -10.11 -4.90 -14.82
C LYS A 102 -10.38 -4.41 -13.39
N PHE A 103 -11.16 -5.16 -12.62
CA PHE A 103 -11.46 -4.84 -11.22
C PHE A 103 -10.18 -4.74 -10.38
N MET A 104 -9.29 -5.72 -10.49
CA MET A 104 -8.05 -5.73 -9.72
C MET A 104 -7.10 -4.60 -10.12
N SER A 105 -7.08 -4.21 -11.40
CA SER A 105 -6.33 -3.04 -11.88
C SER A 105 -6.88 -1.74 -11.30
N ASP A 106 -8.20 -1.55 -11.29
CA ASP A 106 -8.82 -0.37 -10.70
C ASP A 106 -8.58 -0.30 -9.19
N LEU A 107 -8.75 -1.43 -8.49
CA LEU A 107 -8.50 -1.52 -7.05
C LEU A 107 -7.03 -1.25 -6.70
N PHE A 108 -6.09 -1.66 -7.56
CA PHE A 108 -4.68 -1.32 -7.41
C PHE A 108 -4.46 0.19 -7.49
N HIS A 109 -5.01 0.84 -8.51
CA HIS A 109 -4.86 2.29 -8.67
C HIS A 109 -5.55 3.08 -7.56
N ASP A 110 -6.68 2.60 -7.03
CA ASP A 110 -7.31 3.21 -5.86
C ASP A 110 -6.45 3.04 -4.60
N THR A 111 -5.88 1.85 -4.39
CA THR A 111 -4.94 1.55 -3.31
C THR A 111 -3.75 2.52 -3.32
N LEU A 112 -3.13 2.71 -4.47
CA LEU A 112 -2.01 3.66 -4.63
C LEU A 112 -2.45 5.11 -4.39
N GLY A 113 -3.65 5.48 -4.85
CA GLY A 113 -4.18 6.83 -4.69
C GLY A 113 -4.44 7.19 -3.23
N PHE A 114 -5.17 6.33 -2.51
CA PHE A 114 -5.43 6.53 -1.08
C PHE A 114 -4.17 6.39 -0.24
N GLY A 115 -3.25 5.49 -0.60
CA GLY A 115 -1.94 5.39 0.05
C GLY A 115 -1.15 6.68 -0.08
N ALA A 116 -1.03 7.22 -1.29
CA ALA A 116 -0.37 8.50 -1.53
C ALA A 116 -1.01 9.67 -0.78
N ALA A 117 -2.35 9.75 -0.77
CA ALA A 117 -3.08 10.80 -0.03
C ALA A 117 -2.82 10.69 1.48
N LYS A 118 -2.79 9.47 2.03
CA LYS A 118 -2.46 9.21 3.43
C LYS A 118 -1.01 9.57 3.76
N MET A 119 -0.07 9.26 2.87
CA MET A 119 1.33 9.70 3.03
C MET A 119 1.42 11.22 3.11
N ILE A 120 0.84 11.95 2.16
CA ILE A 120 0.87 13.41 2.11
C ILE A 120 0.33 14.01 3.41
N ARG A 121 -0.86 13.58 3.85
CA ARG A 121 -1.48 14.16 5.06
C ARG A 121 -0.74 13.84 6.35
N ARG A 122 0.12 12.80 6.38
CA ARG A 122 0.96 12.49 7.55
C ARG A 122 2.21 13.37 7.63
N ILE A 123 2.59 14.00 6.53
CA ILE A 123 3.78 14.86 6.46
C ILE A 123 3.43 16.33 6.70
N VAL A 124 2.29 16.79 6.17
CA VAL A 124 1.90 18.23 6.24
C VAL A 124 0.58 18.49 6.95
N GLY A 125 -0.10 17.45 7.45
CA GLY A 125 -1.38 17.56 8.14
C GLY A 125 -1.23 17.62 9.65
N VAL A 126 -2.36 17.63 10.37
CA VAL A 126 -2.36 17.78 11.84
C VAL A 126 -1.80 16.56 12.60
N ALA A 127 -1.96 15.36 12.04
CA ALA A 127 -1.64 14.11 12.72
C ALA A 127 -0.49 13.39 11.99
N HIS A 128 0.72 13.55 12.51
CA HIS A 128 1.95 12.99 11.98
C HIS A 128 2.09 11.47 12.29
N VAL A 129 3.23 10.87 11.95
CA VAL A 129 3.60 9.49 12.31
C VAL A 129 4.90 9.45 13.09
N GLU A 130 4.98 8.51 14.04
CA GLU A 130 6.15 8.34 14.90
C GLU A 130 7.42 8.00 14.13
N ASP A 131 7.30 7.32 12.98
CA ASP A 131 8.42 7.01 12.08
C ASP A 131 9.29 8.24 11.80
N PHE A 132 8.69 9.41 11.58
CA PHE A 132 9.42 10.67 11.40
C PHE A 132 9.59 11.45 12.69
N GLU A 133 8.56 11.55 13.53
CA GLU A 133 8.62 12.39 14.75
C GLU A 133 9.69 11.93 15.75
N SER A 134 10.06 10.65 15.73
CA SER A 134 11.13 10.10 16.58
C SER A 134 12.55 10.41 16.07
N ILE A 135 12.72 10.96 14.86
CA ILE A 135 14.00 11.45 14.33
C ILE A 135 14.30 12.81 14.98
N ALA A 136 15.28 12.85 15.88
CA ALA A 136 15.58 14.02 16.70
C ALA A 136 16.15 15.21 15.90
N ASP A 137 16.97 14.95 14.89
CA ASP A 137 17.54 16.00 14.05
C ASP A 137 16.51 16.47 13.02
N ALA A 138 16.10 17.74 13.13
CA ALA A 138 15.07 18.31 12.29
C ALA A 138 15.46 18.39 10.80
N GLY A 139 16.75 18.55 10.49
CA GLY A 139 17.23 18.56 9.10
C GLY A 139 17.15 17.18 8.48
N VAL A 140 17.65 16.16 9.19
CA VAL A 140 17.56 14.75 8.77
C VAL A 140 16.11 14.31 8.61
N ARG A 141 15.25 14.68 9.57
CA ARG A 141 13.81 14.41 9.51
C ARG A 141 13.17 15.04 8.27
N ALA A 142 13.41 16.33 8.05
CA ALA A 142 12.85 17.06 6.91
C ALA A 142 13.32 16.49 5.55
N ASP A 143 14.56 15.99 5.47
CA ASP A 143 15.05 15.34 4.25
C ASP A 143 14.33 14.01 3.99
N CYS A 144 14.10 13.20 5.02
CA CYS A 144 13.32 11.96 4.89
C CYS A 144 11.86 12.24 4.51
N GLU A 145 11.22 13.22 5.17
CA GLU A 145 9.86 13.67 4.88
C GLU A 145 9.73 14.20 3.44
N ARG A 146 10.72 14.98 2.96
CA ARG A 146 10.71 15.52 1.59
C ARG A 146 10.72 14.41 0.55
N ARG A 147 11.59 13.41 0.70
CA ARG A 147 11.63 12.24 -0.20
C ARG A 147 10.31 11.48 -0.21
N ALA A 148 9.74 11.25 0.97
CA ALA A 148 8.43 10.61 1.11
C ALA A 148 7.31 11.42 0.44
N LEU A 149 7.31 12.74 0.61
CA LEU A 149 6.33 13.65 0.02
C LEU A 149 6.45 13.73 -1.49
N ASP A 150 7.67 13.79 -2.03
CA ASP A 150 7.92 13.82 -3.46
C ASP A 150 7.47 12.52 -4.13
N PHE A 151 7.79 11.37 -3.53
CA PHE A 151 7.27 10.09 -3.97
C PHE A 151 5.73 10.05 -3.93
N ALA A 152 5.12 10.45 -2.81
CA ALA A 152 3.67 10.42 -2.65
C ALA A 152 2.96 11.32 -3.67
N LYS A 153 3.50 12.52 -3.97
CA LYS A 153 2.96 13.40 -5.02
C LYS A 153 3.03 12.73 -6.39
N MET A 154 4.15 12.10 -6.74
CA MET A 154 4.29 11.34 -7.98
C MET A 154 3.27 10.21 -8.04
N LEU A 155 3.20 9.39 -6.99
CA LEU A 155 2.28 8.26 -6.90
C LEU A 155 0.82 8.70 -7.05
N LEU A 156 0.40 9.76 -6.35
CA LEU A 156 -0.97 10.28 -6.45
C LEU A 156 -1.33 10.68 -7.89
N LYS A 157 -0.44 11.39 -8.58
CA LYS A 157 -0.67 11.89 -9.95
C LYS A 157 -0.56 10.80 -11.01
N GLU A 158 0.37 9.86 -10.82
CA GLU A 158 0.81 8.94 -11.87
C GLU A 158 0.45 7.48 -11.62
N ARG A 159 -0.25 7.15 -10.52
CA ARG A 159 -0.64 5.78 -10.13
C ARG A 159 -1.18 4.91 -11.27
N ARG A 160 -1.93 5.49 -12.21
CA ARG A 160 -2.54 4.78 -13.34
C ARG A 160 -1.53 4.28 -14.39
N LYS A 161 -0.29 4.77 -14.35
CA LYS A 161 0.80 4.28 -15.21
C LYS A 161 1.35 2.95 -14.71
N PHE A 162 1.27 2.67 -13.41
CA PHE A 162 1.78 1.45 -12.80
C PHE A 162 0.88 0.25 -13.12
N GLN A 163 1.48 -0.82 -13.63
CA GLN A 163 0.81 -2.08 -13.96
C GLN A 163 0.97 -3.14 -12.86
N GLY A 164 1.90 -2.93 -11.92
CA GLY A 164 2.11 -3.85 -10.81
C GLY A 164 2.92 -3.25 -9.68
N ILE A 165 2.88 -3.90 -8.51
CA ILE A 165 3.54 -3.42 -7.30
C ILE A 165 5.07 -3.39 -7.41
N THR A 166 5.66 -4.28 -8.22
CA THR A 166 7.11 -4.32 -8.46
C THR A 166 7.61 -3.03 -9.12
N GLU A 167 6.81 -2.42 -10.00
CA GLU A 167 7.12 -1.13 -10.61
C GLU A 167 7.08 0.01 -9.58
N VAL A 168 6.15 -0.07 -8.62
CA VAL A 168 6.06 0.89 -7.50
C VAL A 168 7.28 0.75 -6.59
N VAL A 169 7.68 -0.47 -6.22
CA VAL A 169 8.90 -0.76 -5.46
C VAL A 169 10.13 -0.23 -6.18
N SER A 170 10.22 -0.46 -7.48
CA SER A 170 11.32 0.08 -8.31
C SER A 170 11.33 1.61 -8.34
N ALA A 171 10.15 2.25 -8.31
CA ALA A 171 10.04 3.70 -8.25
C ALA A 171 10.46 4.25 -6.88
N ILE A 172 10.14 3.56 -5.78
CA ILE A 172 10.60 3.93 -4.42
C ILE A 172 12.12 3.97 -4.36
N GLN A 173 12.79 2.95 -4.91
CA GLN A 173 14.26 2.85 -4.89
C GLN A 173 14.98 3.94 -5.70
N LYS A 174 14.28 4.60 -6.63
CA LYS A 174 14.84 5.68 -7.47
C LYS A 174 14.72 7.07 -6.85
N VAL A 175 14.07 7.20 -5.70
CA VAL A 175 13.95 8.48 -4.99
C VAL A 175 15.19 8.68 -4.14
N HIS A 176 15.91 9.77 -4.40
CA HIS A 176 17.14 10.18 -3.72
C HIS A 176 16.94 11.40 -2.84
#